data_AF-A0A522W483-F1
#
_entry.id   AF-A0A522W483-F1
#
_cell.length_a   1.000
_cell.length_b   1.000
_cell.length_c   1.000
_cell.angle_alpha   90.00
_cell.angle_beta   90.00
_cell.angle_gamma   90.00
#
_symmetry.space_group_name_H-M   'P 1'
#
loop_
_entity.id
_entity.type
_entity.pdbx_description
1 polymer ?
#
loop_
_entity_poly.entity_id
_entity_poly.type
_entity_poly.pdbx_seq_one_letter_code
_entity_poly.pdbx_strand_id
1 'polypeptide(L)'
;MSKRIEQINALLQQIIAEIFIENIEFEPGILATITRVDTAADLGHAKIFVSVLPLAKKKEALDKIRKSIFEIQKIVFSKLKIAHVPRLHFFTDETEEEAQRIEELLDQIKEEDKV
;
A
#
# COMPACT_ATOMS: atom_id res chain seq x y z
N MET A 1 -17.30 6.38 5.74
CA MET A 1 -16.24 5.49 6.24
C MET A 1 -16.26 5.46 7.75
N SER A 2 -15.84 4.37 8.38
CA SER A 2 -15.77 4.29 9.85
C SER A 2 -14.54 5.05 10.34
N LYS A 3 -14.67 5.87 11.39
CA LYS A 3 -13.58 6.70 11.97
C LYS A 3 -12.31 5.91 12.28
N ARG A 4 -12.46 4.60 12.55
CA ARG A 4 -11.37 3.65 12.78
C ARG A 4 -10.52 3.40 11.52
N ILE A 5 -11.13 3.31 10.33
CA ILE A 5 -10.42 3.06 9.07
C ILE A 5 -9.58 4.28 8.71
N GLU A 6 -10.12 5.49 8.87
CA GLU A 6 -9.36 6.72 8.62
C GLU A 6 -8.12 6.83 9.50
N GLN A 7 -8.24 6.45 10.79
CA GLN A 7 -7.09 6.39 11.71
C GLN A 7 -6.06 5.34 11.26
N ILE A 8 -6.50 4.18 10.78
CA ILE A 8 -5.62 3.14 10.27
C ILE A 8 -4.92 3.59 8.99
N ASN A 9 -5.64 4.21 8.06
CA ASN A 9 -5.07 4.75 6.82
C ASN A 9 -3.97 5.78 7.13
N ALA A 10 -4.24 6.72 8.06
CA ALA A 10 -3.24 7.72 8.47
C ALA A 10 -2.01 7.07 9.12
N LEU A 11 -2.20 6.09 10.01
CA LEU A 11 -1.10 5.37 10.65
C LEU A 11 -0.27 4.56 9.65
N LEU A 12 -0.93 3.83 8.74
CA LEU A 12 -0.26 3.09 7.67
C LEU A 12 0.52 4.05 6.76
N GLN A 13 -0.05 5.19 6.39
CA GLN A 13 0.63 6.18 5.57
C GLN A 13 1.91 6.68 6.25
N GLN A 14 1.86 7.02 7.53
CA GLN A 14 3.04 7.45 8.29
C GLN A 14 4.11 6.35 8.38
N ILE A 15 3.70 5.14 8.78
CA ILE A 15 4.62 4.01 8.95
C ILE A 15 5.32 3.65 7.64
N ILE A 16 4.56 3.56 6.55
CA ILE A 16 5.13 3.17 5.25
C ILE A 16 6.01 4.30 4.70
N ALA A 17 5.66 5.58 4.94
CA ALA A 17 6.50 6.71 4.56
C ALA A 17 7.86 6.68 5.27
N GLU A 18 7.88 6.37 6.58
CA GLU A 18 9.13 6.16 7.32
C GLU A 18 9.95 5.00 6.74
N ILE A 19 9.30 3.87 6.42
CA ILE A 19 9.99 2.71 5.82
C ILE A 19 10.61 3.06 4.46
N PHE A 20 9.93 3.87 3.65
CA PHE A 20 10.46 4.30 2.36
C PHE A 20 11.73 5.14 2.50
N ILE A 21 11.85 5.91 3.59
CA ILE A 21 13.02 6.74 3.87
C ILE A 21 14.15 5.91 4.50
N GLU A 22 13.83 5.01 5.45
CA GLU A 22 14.81 4.30 6.26
C GLU A 22 15.28 2.97 5.65
N ASN A 23 14.43 2.28 4.88
CA ASN A 23 14.66 0.90 4.46
C ASN A 23 14.71 0.70 2.95
N ILE A 24 14.26 1.67 2.15
CA ILE A 24 14.26 1.56 0.69
C ILE A 24 15.25 2.55 0.08
N GLU A 25 16.42 2.05 -0.28
CA GLU A 25 17.34 2.80 -1.13
C GLU A 25 16.85 2.75 -2.58
N PHE A 26 16.24 3.85 -3.01
CA PHE A 26 15.96 4.11 -4.41
C PHE A 26 17.23 4.57 -5.13
N GLU A 27 17.29 4.38 -6.45
CA GLU A 27 18.41 4.89 -7.23
C GLU A 27 18.52 6.41 -7.15
N PRO A 28 19.74 6.99 -7.31
CA PRO A 28 19.92 8.42 -7.36
C PRO A 28 18.97 9.09 -8.37
N GLY A 29 18.25 10.11 -7.90
CA GLY A 29 17.28 10.85 -8.70
C GLY A 29 15.88 10.25 -8.78
N ILE A 30 15.61 9.12 -8.10
CA ILE A 30 14.25 8.61 -7.89
C ILE A 30 13.74 9.10 -6.54
N LEU A 31 12.59 9.76 -6.54
CA LEU A 31 11.82 10.10 -5.36
C LEU A 31 10.49 9.35 -5.40
N ALA A 32 10.23 8.51 -4.40
CA ALA A 32 8.95 7.83 -4.23
C ALA A 32 8.25 8.37 -2.97
N THR A 33 6.97 8.74 -3.09
CA THR A 33 6.20 9.32 -1.99
C THR A 33 4.80 8.74 -1.96
N ILE A 34 4.24 8.53 -0.76
CA ILE A 34 2.92 7.96 -0.58
C ILE A 34 1.87 9.06 -0.63
N THR A 35 0.97 9.01 -1.60
CA THR A 35 -0.08 10.02 -1.81
C THR A 35 -1.35 9.67 -1.07
N ARG A 36 -1.76 8.41 -1.12
CA ARG A 36 -3.02 7.93 -0.51
C ARG A 36 -2.88 6.51 0.01
N VAL A 37 -3.57 6.21 1.10
CA VAL A 37 -3.77 4.85 1.59
C VAL A 37 -5.27 4.61 1.73
N ASP A 38 -5.74 3.51 1.16
CA ASP A 38 -7.13 3.10 1.21
C ASP A 38 -7.23 1.65 1.69
N THR A 39 -7.77 1.46 2.89
CA THR A 39 -7.89 0.14 3.53
C THR A 39 -9.33 -0.33 3.44
N ALA A 40 -9.50 -1.58 3.02
CA ALA A 40 -10.81 -2.22 2.99
C ALA A 40 -11.48 -2.25 4.36
N ALA A 41 -12.81 -2.23 4.36
CA ALA A 41 -13.59 -2.19 5.60
C ALA A 41 -13.38 -3.39 6.53
N ASP A 42 -12.96 -4.52 5.97
CA ASP A 42 -12.66 -5.76 6.68
C ASP A 42 -11.18 -5.89 7.10
N LEU A 43 -10.34 -4.89 6.81
CA LEU A 43 -8.89 -4.89 7.07
C LEU A 43 -8.14 -6.04 6.37
N GLY A 44 -8.74 -6.66 5.33
CA GLY A 44 -8.07 -7.74 4.59
C GLY A 44 -6.94 -7.23 3.70
N HIS A 45 -7.14 -6.06 3.08
CA HIS A 45 -6.20 -5.47 2.14
C HIS A 45 -6.16 -3.94 2.26
N ALA A 46 -5.00 -3.36 1.95
CA ALA A 46 -4.77 -1.92 1.92
C ALA A 46 -4.06 -1.54 0.63
N LYS A 47 -4.66 -0.61 -0.12
CA LYS A 47 -4.13 -0.03 -1.34
C LYS A 47 -3.30 1.19 -0.99
N ILE A 48 -2.07 1.23 -1.46
CA ILE A 48 -1.13 2.31 -1.20
C ILE A 48 -0.76 2.92 -2.53
N PHE A 49 -1.13 4.18 -2.71
CA PHE A 49 -0.82 4.95 -3.89
C PHE A 49 0.51 5.66 -3.69
N VAL A 50 1.40 5.49 -4.65
CA VAL A 50 2.77 6.00 -4.64
C VAL A 50 2.97 6.87 -5.87
N SER A 51 3.42 8.10 -5.64
CA SER A 51 3.91 8.97 -6.69
C SER A 51 5.41 8.81 -6.82
N VAL A 52 5.89 8.70 -8.07
CA VAL A 52 7.32 8.52 -8.36
C VAL A 52 7.79 9.62 -9.30
N LEU A 53 8.88 10.29 -8.93
CA LEU A 53 9.55 11.30 -9.74
C LEU A 53 11.01 10.90 -10.01
N PRO A 54 11.49 10.97 -11.26
CA PRO A 54 10.74 11.26 -12.48
C PRO A 54 9.83 10.10 -12.91
N LEU A 55 8.71 10.40 -13.58
CA LEU A 55 7.72 9.41 -14.06
C LEU A 55 8.34 8.29 -14.93
N ALA A 56 9.41 8.61 -15.67
CA ALA A 56 10.15 7.63 -16.49
C ALA A 56 10.69 6.44 -15.67
N LYS A 57 10.94 6.64 -14.37
CA LYS A 57 11.46 5.62 -13.46
C LYS A 57 10.37 4.97 -12.58
N LYS A 58 9.08 5.22 -12.84
CA LYS A 58 7.99 4.67 -12.01
C LYS A 58 8.05 3.14 -11.91
N LYS A 59 8.33 2.46 -13.04
CA LYS A 59 8.31 1.00 -13.12
C LYS A 59 9.42 0.40 -12.27
N GLU A 60 10.61 0.97 -12.35
CA GLU A 60 11.77 0.57 -11.58
C GLU A 60 11.56 0.79 -10.07
N ALA A 61 11.03 1.95 -9.68
CA ALA A 61 10.68 2.22 -8.29
C ALA A 61 9.62 1.24 -7.77
N LEU A 62 8.58 0.97 -8.56
CA LEU A 62 7.53 0.02 -8.20
C LEU A 62 8.06 -1.41 -8.07
N ASP A 63 8.92 -1.85 -9.00
CA ASP A 63 9.55 -3.18 -8.95
C ASP A 63 10.47 -3.31 -7.72
N LYS A 64 11.17 -2.24 -7.34
CA LYS A 64 11.97 -2.20 -6.12
C LYS A 64 11.09 -2.32 -4.88
N ILE A 65 10.01 -1.53 -4.79
CA ILE A 65 9.03 -1.61 -3.69
C ILE A 65 8.44 -3.02 -3.60
N ARG A 66 8.08 -3.62 -4.74
CA ARG A 66 7.53 -4.98 -4.82
C ARG A 66 8.48 -6.03 -4.29
N LYS A 67 9.78 -5.92 -4.56
CA LYS A 67 10.81 -6.82 -3.99
C LYS A 67 10.94 -6.66 -2.48
N SER A 68 10.73 -5.45 -1.97
CA SER A 68 10.77 -5.13 -0.54
C SER A 68 9.43 -5.31 0.19
N ILE A 69 8.35 -5.75 -0.48
CA ILE A 69 7.01 -5.92 0.12
C ILE A 69 7.08 -6.75 1.41
N PHE A 70 7.84 -7.84 1.43
CA PHE A 70 7.94 -8.70 2.60
C PHE A 70 8.55 -7.97 3.81
N GLU A 71 9.60 -7.18 3.60
CA GLU A 71 10.23 -6.40 4.66
C GLU A 71 9.31 -5.28 5.14
N ILE A 72 8.67 -4.56 4.21
CA ILE A 72 7.70 -3.52 4.54
C ILE A 72 6.56 -4.11 5.38
N GLN A 73 5.99 -5.24 4.96
CA GLN A 73 4.92 -5.93 5.68
C GLN A 73 5.36 -6.33 7.09
N LYS A 74 6.59 -6.82 7.26
CA LYS A 74 7.14 -7.21 8.57
C LYS A 74 7.33 -6.00 9.50
N ILE A 75 7.82 -4.88 8.98
CA ILE A 75 8.01 -3.66 9.79
C ILE A 75 6.65 -3.07 10.16
N VAL A 76 5.71 -3.03 9.21
CA VAL A 76 4.32 -2.61 9.45
C VAL A 76 3.69 -3.50 10.52
N PHE A 77 3.88 -4.81 10.48
CA PHE A 77 3.37 -5.71 11.52
C PHE A 77 3.97 -5.45 12.91
N SER A 78 5.24 -5.09 12.98
CA SER A 78 5.90 -4.74 14.24
C SER A 78 5.40 -3.39 14.79
N LYS A 79 5.17 -2.39 13.92
CA LYS A 79 4.75 -1.04 14.32
C LYS A 79 3.24 -0.94 14.56
N LEU A 80 2.43 -1.60 13.74
CA LEU A 80 0.98 -1.59 13.78
C LEU A 80 0.51 -2.66 14.77
N LYS A 81 0.30 -2.28 16.04
CA LYS A 81 -0.13 -3.18 17.13
C LYS A 81 -1.61 -3.60 17.01
N ILE A 82 -1.97 -4.25 15.90
CA ILE A 82 -3.32 -4.74 15.64
C ILE A 82 -3.30 -6.24 15.31
N ALA A 83 -4.39 -6.94 15.62
CA ALA A 83 -4.48 -8.39 15.45
C ALA A 83 -4.38 -8.83 13.97
N HIS A 84 -4.89 -8.02 13.04
CA HIS A 84 -4.90 -8.31 11.61
C HIS A 84 -4.32 -7.13 10.85
N VAL A 85 -3.14 -7.33 10.28
CA VAL A 85 -2.49 -6.35 9.42
C VAL A 85 -2.94 -6.61 7.98
N PRO A 86 -3.50 -5.61 7.28
CA PRO A 86 -3.96 -5.79 5.92
C PRO A 86 -2.79 -6.14 4.99
N ARG A 87 -3.06 -6.93 3.95
CA ARG A 87 -2.09 -7.13 2.86
C ARG A 87 -1.89 -5.82 2.11
N LEU A 88 -0.64 -5.41 1.95
CA LEU A 88 -0.30 -4.15 1.32
C LEU A 88 -0.16 -4.31 -0.20
N HIS A 89 -0.90 -3.50 -0.96
CA HIS A 89 -0.87 -3.49 -2.42
C HIS A 89 -0.45 -2.10 -2.89
N PHE A 90 0.68 -2.02 -3.60
CA PHE A 90 1.24 -0.76 -4.08
C PHE A 90 0.82 -0.46 -5.51
N PHE A 91 0.34 0.76 -5.72
CA PHE A 91 -0.14 1.30 -7.00
C PHE A 91 0.55 2.63 -7.28
N THR A 92 0.67 3.00 -8.56
CA THR A 92 1.03 4.36 -8.97
C THR A 92 -0.21 5.20 -9.22
N ASP A 93 -0.10 6.52 -9.16
CA ASP A 93 -1.23 7.44 -9.41
C ASP A 93 -1.89 7.21 -10.79
N GLU A 94 -1.17 6.76 -11.81
CA GLU A 94 -1.72 6.44 -13.14
C GLU A 94 -2.50 5.12 -13.21
N THR A 95 -2.43 4.28 -12.17
CA THR A 95 -3.04 2.94 -12.15
C THR A 95 -4.31 2.88 -11.31
N GLU A 96 -5.01 4.01 -11.12
CA GLU A 96 -6.24 4.06 -10.34
C GLU A 96 -7.34 3.13 -10.92
N GLU A 97 -7.42 3.01 -12.25
CA GLU A 97 -8.31 2.04 -12.92
C GLU A 97 -7.97 0.58 -12.56
N GLU A 98 -6.68 0.24 -12.48
CA GLU A 98 -6.25 -1.12 -12.12
C GLU A 98 -6.52 -1.41 -10.64
N ALA A 99 -6.38 -0.39 -9.78
CA ALA A 99 -6.72 -0.48 -8.37
C ALA A 99 -8.24 -0.66 -8.13
N GLN A 100 -9.08 -0.07 -8.98
CA GLN A 100 -10.54 -0.28 -8.96
C GLN A 100 -10.89 -1.69 -9.43
N ARG A 101 -10.30 -2.15 -10.55
CA ARG A 101 -10.55 -3.50 -11.06
C ARG A 101 -10.17 -4.59 -10.06
N ILE A 102 -9.06 -4.41 -9.34
CA ILE A 102 -8.66 -5.34 -8.28
C ILE A 102 -9.66 -5.33 -7.12
N GLU A 103 -10.26 -4.18 -6.79
CA GLU A 103 -11.31 -4.11 -5.76
C GLU A 103 -12.53 -4.93 -6.17
N GLU A 104 -13.02 -4.73 -7.38
CA GLU A 104 -14.18 -5.45 -7.91
C GLU A 104 -13.95 -6.96 -7.87
N LEU A 105 -12.75 -7.41 -8.28
CA LEU A 105 -12.37 -8.82 -8.23
C LEU A 105 -12.24 -9.34 -6.79
N LEU A 106 -11.66 -8.55 -5.87
CA LEU A 106 -11.51 -8.96 -4.47
C LEU A 106 -12.84 -9.00 -3.73
N ASP A 107 -13.76 -8.08 -4.02
CA ASP A 107 -15.09 -8.05 -3.42
C ASP A 107 -15.95 -9.21 -3.92
N GLN A 108 -15.84 -9.60 -5.19
CA GLN A 108 -16.48 -10.81 -5.74
C GLN A 108 -16.04 -12.08 -4.98
N ILE A 109 -14.74 -12.23 -4.70
CA ILE A 109 -14.21 -13.40 -3.97
C ILE A 109 -14.74 -13.42 -2.52
N LYS A 110 -14.86 -12.26 -1.86
CA LYS A 110 -15.41 -12.18 -0.49
C LYS A 110 -16.88 -12.55 -0.40
N GLU A 111 -17.65 -12.39 -1.48
CA GLU A 111 -19.04 -12.84 -1.54
C GLU A 111 -19.13 -14.36 -1.69
N GLU A 112 -18.20 -15.00 -2.40
CA GLU A 112 -18.14 -16.47 -2.55
C GLU A 112 -17.69 -17.20 -1.28
N ASP A 113 -16.80 -16.63 -0.46
CA ASP A 113 -16.35 -17.23 0.81
C ASP A 113 -17.41 -17.19 1.95
N LYS A 114 -18.59 -16.60 1.70
CA LYS A 114 -19.71 -16.50 2.67
C LYS A 114 -20.82 -17.53 2.47
N VAL A 115 -20.66 -18.48 1.54
CA VAL A 115 -21.62 -19.57 1.26
C VAL A 115 -21.08 -20.91 1.74
#